data_AF-A0A560LKL3-F1
#
_entry.id   AF-A0A560LKL3-F1
#
_cell.length_a   1.000
_cell.length_b   1.000
_cell.length_c   1.000
_cell.angle_alpha   90.00
_cell.angle_beta   90.00
_cell.angle_gamma   90.00
#
_symmetry.space_group_name_H-M   'P 1'
#
loop_
_entity.id
_entity.type
_entity.pdbx_description
1 polymer ?
#
loop_
_entity_poly.entity_id
_entity_poly.type
_entity_poly.pdbx_seq_one_letter_code
_entity_poly.pdbx_strand_id
1 'polypeptide(L)'
;MTRCPITKVFDAGKIANHALQTSTKLNESGTSEPYDLLFIEDSIAPELVDQYARIRQHVSVPLAAGERMSSLWGMKNLIERELVDVIQPDTGRAGGLNQMKKIAAIAEAHGTMLAPHSGSLGPVAEFAALHPMASLPNALMIERVENDWQGPQ
;
A
#
# COMPACT_ATOMS: atom_id res chain seq x y z
N MET A 1 10.86 11.64 22.43
CA MET A 1 9.87 11.70 21.33
C MET A 1 10.55 11.21 20.06
N THR A 2 10.56 9.90 19.83
CA THR A 2 11.05 9.30 18.59
C THR A 2 9.98 9.50 17.53
N ARG A 3 10.26 10.34 16.52
CA ARG A 3 9.41 10.43 15.32
C ARG A 3 9.36 9.03 14.70
N CYS A 4 8.17 8.43 14.68
CA CYS A 4 7.89 7.26 13.86
C CYS A 4 8.22 7.62 12.40
N PRO A 5 8.90 6.76 11.63
CA PRO A 5 9.04 6.96 10.20
C PRO A 5 7.63 7.10 9.60
N ILE A 6 7.50 7.94 8.58
CA ILE A 6 6.25 8.46 8.01
C ILE A 6 5.27 7.31 7.72
N THR A 7 4.36 7.02 8.65
CA THR A 7 3.22 6.11 8.43
C THR A 7 2.16 6.92 7.69
N LYS A 8 1.83 6.52 6.46
CA LYS A 8 0.68 7.10 5.73
C LYS A 8 -0.58 6.33 6.09
N VAL A 9 -1.70 7.03 6.21
CA VAL A 9 -3.00 6.44 6.51
C VAL A 9 -3.96 6.84 5.40
N PHE A 10 -4.58 5.86 4.76
CA PHE A 10 -5.53 6.08 3.67
C PHE A 10 -6.94 5.74 4.14
N ASP A 11 -7.88 6.64 3.87
CA ASP A 11 -9.30 6.51 4.18
C ASP A 11 -10.04 5.87 2.99
N ALA A 12 -10.98 4.98 3.28
CA ALA A 12 -11.76 4.24 2.30
C ALA A 12 -12.89 5.04 1.66
N GLY A 13 -13.12 6.31 2.04
CA GLY A 13 -14.31 7.14 1.78
C GLY A 13 -15.15 6.99 0.49
N LYS A 14 -14.65 6.42 -0.62
CA LYS A 14 -15.42 5.99 -1.81
C LYS A 14 -14.98 4.67 -2.47
N ILE A 15 -13.98 3.96 -1.94
CA ILE A 15 -13.44 2.71 -2.50
C ILE A 15 -14.07 1.54 -1.74
N ALA A 16 -15.38 1.34 -1.91
CA ALA A 16 -16.07 0.18 -1.36
C ALA A 16 -15.98 -0.99 -2.34
N ASN A 17 -14.96 -1.82 -2.19
CA ASN A 17 -14.98 -3.20 -2.67
C ASN A 17 -14.84 -4.14 -1.48
N HIS A 18 -15.61 -5.23 -1.48
CA HIS A 18 -15.76 -6.24 -0.43
C HIS A 18 -14.46 -6.94 0.06
N ALA A 19 -13.27 -6.47 -0.34
CA ALA A 19 -11.99 -7.16 -0.15
C ALA A 19 -11.17 -6.69 1.07
N LEU A 20 -11.40 -5.48 1.61
CA LEU A 20 -10.59 -4.93 2.71
C LEU A 20 -11.46 -4.70 3.94
N GLN A 21 -11.08 -5.28 5.09
CA GLN A 21 -11.82 -5.20 6.34
C GLN A 21 -11.58 -3.86 7.05
N THR A 22 -12.58 -3.32 7.73
CA THR A 22 -12.53 -1.98 8.36
C THR A 22 -11.94 -2.03 9.78
N SER A 23 -11.39 -0.90 10.25
CA SER A 23 -10.75 -0.80 11.58
C SER A 23 -11.51 0.12 12.54
N THR A 24 -11.38 -0.12 13.86
CA THR A 24 -12.08 0.67 14.89
C THR A 24 -11.08 1.36 15.83
N LYS A 25 -11.32 2.64 16.19
CA LYS A 25 -10.65 3.32 17.33
C LYS A 25 -11.68 3.89 18.32
N LEU A 26 -11.25 4.07 19.57
CA LEU A 26 -11.99 4.76 20.65
C LEU A 26 -11.60 6.25 20.66
N ASN A 27 -12.57 7.15 20.85
CA ASN A 27 -12.34 8.61 20.94
C ASN A 27 -12.10 9.10 22.39
N GLU A 28 -11.85 10.40 22.57
CA GLU A 28 -11.55 11.06 23.86
C GLU A 28 -12.69 10.96 24.90
N SER A 29 -13.92 10.69 24.45
CA SER A 29 -15.10 10.41 25.28
C SER A 29 -15.33 8.91 25.57
N GLY A 30 -14.43 8.03 25.11
CA GLY A 30 -14.54 6.59 25.28
C GLY A 30 -15.57 5.91 24.37
N THR A 31 -16.13 6.62 23.38
CA THR A 31 -17.03 6.06 22.37
C THR A 31 -16.23 5.66 21.12
N SER A 32 -16.45 4.44 20.62
CA SER A 32 -15.81 3.97 19.39
C SER A 32 -16.54 4.51 18.18
N GLU A 33 -15.89 5.34 17.38
CA GLU A 33 -16.35 5.61 16.01
C GLU A 33 -15.46 4.83 15.04
N PRO A 34 -16.03 4.00 14.13
CA PRO A 34 -15.25 3.30 13.14
C PRO A 34 -14.58 4.30 12.19
N TYR A 35 -13.25 4.30 12.12
CA TYR A 35 -12.57 4.91 10.98
C TYR A 35 -12.57 3.88 9.85
N ASP A 36 -13.24 4.23 8.76
CA ASP A 36 -13.27 3.39 7.55
C ASP A 36 -11.93 3.52 6.82
N LEU A 37 -10.85 3.03 7.43
CA LEU A 37 -9.52 3.09 6.85
C LEU A 37 -9.38 2.03 5.75
N LEU A 38 -8.90 2.46 4.60
CA LEU A 38 -8.58 1.57 3.48
C LEU A 38 -7.34 0.73 3.79
N PHE A 39 -6.30 1.35 4.36
CA PHE A 39 -5.15 0.67 4.95
C PHE A 39 -4.25 1.63 5.75
N ILE A 40 -3.36 1.04 6.55
CA ILE A 40 -2.19 1.71 7.13
C ILE A 40 -0.95 1.30 6.34
N GLU A 41 -0.22 2.29 5.84
CA GLU A 41 0.97 2.11 5.02
C GLU A 41 2.26 2.21 5.83
N ASP A 42 3.21 1.31 5.55
CA ASP A 42 4.60 1.33 6.01
C ASP A 42 4.73 1.52 7.54
N SER A 43 3.87 0.83 8.28
CA SER A 43 3.85 0.83 9.76
C SER A 43 5.17 0.35 10.40
N ILE A 44 5.96 -0.41 9.64
CA ILE A 44 7.22 -1.01 10.05
C ILE A 44 8.31 -0.66 9.04
N ALA A 45 9.55 -0.53 9.54
CA ALA A 45 10.72 -0.34 8.69
C ALA A 45 10.96 -1.56 7.77
N PRO A 46 11.46 -1.37 6.54
CA PRO A 46 11.57 -2.40 5.51
C PRO A 46 12.53 -3.51 5.92
N GLU A 47 13.50 -3.22 6.77
CA GLU A 47 14.47 -4.19 7.30
C GLU A 47 13.87 -5.12 8.36
N LEU A 48 12.71 -4.76 8.93
CA LEU A 48 12.11 -5.41 10.09
C LEU A 48 10.81 -6.16 9.72
N VAL A 49 10.79 -6.81 8.55
CA VAL A 49 9.62 -7.50 7.99
C VAL A 49 8.90 -8.41 9.00
N ASP A 50 9.65 -9.11 9.85
CA ASP A 50 9.08 -10.03 10.84
C ASP A 50 8.18 -9.35 11.88
N GLN A 51 8.30 -8.03 12.06
CA GLN A 51 7.44 -7.28 12.97
C GLN A 51 6.02 -7.09 12.41
N TYR A 52 5.81 -7.20 11.09
CA TYR A 52 4.46 -7.21 10.51
C TYR A 52 3.62 -8.37 11.07
N ALA A 53 4.21 -9.55 11.26
CA ALA A 53 3.50 -10.69 11.82
C ALA A 53 2.98 -10.40 13.24
N ARG A 54 3.75 -9.63 14.03
CA ARG A 54 3.33 -9.19 15.37
C ARG A 54 2.18 -8.19 15.28
N ILE A 55 2.24 -7.21 14.39
CA ILE A 55 1.15 -6.24 14.22
C ILE A 55 -0.12 -6.94 13.75
N ARG A 56 -0.01 -7.87 12.79
CA ARG A 56 -1.14 -8.61 12.22
C ARG A 56 -1.95 -9.39 13.26
N GLN A 57 -1.32 -9.81 14.36
CA GLN A 57 -1.99 -10.46 15.49
C GLN A 57 -2.85 -9.50 16.34
N HIS A 58 -2.63 -8.19 16.24
CA HIS A 58 -3.20 -7.19 17.15
C HIS A 58 -4.08 -6.14 16.45
N VAL A 59 -4.11 -6.12 15.11
CA VAL A 59 -4.88 -5.14 14.34
C VAL A 59 -5.73 -5.83 13.29
N SER A 60 -6.96 -5.36 13.12
CA SER A 60 -7.86 -5.77 12.04
C SER A 60 -7.82 -4.83 10.83
N VAL A 61 -7.11 -3.71 10.95
CA VAL A 61 -6.94 -2.76 9.84
C VAL A 61 -6.10 -3.37 8.73
N PRO A 62 -6.40 -3.10 7.45
CA PRO A 62 -5.59 -3.59 6.38
C PRO A 62 -4.22 -2.93 6.40
N LEU A 63 -3.19 -3.71 6.10
CA LEU A 63 -1.81 -3.24 6.07
C LEU A 63 -1.32 -3.12 4.64
N ALA A 64 -0.63 -2.03 4.34
CA ALA A 64 0.02 -1.81 3.06
C ALA A 64 1.53 -1.61 3.25
N ALA A 65 2.32 -2.18 2.33
CA ALA A 65 3.76 -1.94 2.28
C ALA A 65 4.31 -2.27 0.90
N GLY A 66 5.57 -1.93 0.68
CA GLY A 66 6.34 -2.41 -0.48
C GLY A 66 7.07 -1.34 -1.26
N GLU A 67 6.81 -0.05 -1.01
CA GLU A 67 7.44 1.06 -1.75
C GLU A 67 8.98 1.04 -1.65
N ARG A 68 9.48 0.59 -0.48
CA ARG A 68 10.91 0.49 -0.20
C ARG A 68 11.52 -0.89 -0.51
N MET A 69 10.71 -1.86 -0.90
CA MET A 69 11.18 -3.18 -1.32
C MET A 69 11.72 -3.12 -2.76
N SER A 70 12.79 -3.88 -3.03
CA SER A 70 13.36 -3.98 -4.37
C SER A 70 13.15 -5.38 -4.94
N SER A 71 12.86 -5.44 -6.24
CA SER A 71 12.56 -6.65 -7.01
C SER A 71 11.36 -7.47 -6.51
N LEU A 72 10.95 -8.44 -7.33
CA LEU A 72 9.98 -9.47 -6.96
C LEU A 72 10.31 -10.14 -5.62
N TRP A 73 11.59 -10.43 -5.37
CA TRP A 73 12.03 -11.24 -4.23
C TRP A 73 11.83 -10.54 -2.89
N GLY A 74 12.00 -9.21 -2.84
CA GLY A 74 11.72 -8.44 -1.63
C GLY A 74 10.24 -8.47 -1.28
N MET A 75 9.37 -8.29 -2.28
CA MET A 75 7.92 -8.23 -2.09
C MET A 75 7.29 -9.61 -1.89
N LYS A 76 7.85 -10.66 -2.50
CA LYS A 76 7.40 -12.05 -2.35
C LYS A 76 7.30 -12.47 -0.87
N ASN A 77 8.24 -12.03 -0.04
CA ASN A 77 8.24 -12.34 1.39
C ASN A 77 7.02 -11.74 2.12
N LEU A 78 6.64 -10.50 1.79
CA LEU A 78 5.45 -9.84 2.34
C LEU A 78 4.16 -10.55 1.91
N ILE A 79 4.09 -10.95 0.63
CA ILE A 79 2.90 -11.55 0.02
C ILE A 79 2.69 -13.00 0.49
N GLU A 80 3.69 -13.87 0.34
CA GLU A 80 3.52 -15.30 0.60
C GLU A 80 3.28 -15.63 2.08
N ARG A 81 3.75 -14.73 2.97
CA ARG A 81 3.51 -14.84 4.41
C ARG A 81 2.27 -14.07 4.86
N GLU A 82 1.52 -13.50 3.92
CA GLU A 82 0.26 -12.78 4.16
C GLU A 82 0.42 -11.65 5.20
N LEU A 83 1.55 -10.94 5.13
CA LEU A 83 1.91 -9.88 6.08
C LEU A 83 1.22 -8.56 5.78
N VAL A 84 0.75 -8.38 4.54
CA VAL A 84 0.09 -7.19 4.04
C VAL A 84 -1.12 -7.56 3.18
N ASP A 85 -2.13 -6.71 3.21
CA ASP A 85 -3.35 -6.81 2.40
C ASP A 85 -3.19 -6.08 1.06
N VAL A 86 -2.31 -5.07 1.02
CA VAL A 86 -2.01 -4.28 -0.18
C VAL A 86 -0.50 -4.21 -0.39
N ILE A 87 -0.03 -4.56 -1.58
CA ILE A 87 1.37 -4.42 -1.98
C ILE A 87 1.56 -3.17 -2.85
N GLN A 88 2.61 -2.40 -2.56
CA GLN A 88 2.83 -1.07 -3.15
C GLN A 88 4.15 -0.97 -3.93
N PRO A 89 4.30 -1.72 -5.03
CA PRO A 89 5.53 -1.69 -5.80
C PRO A 89 5.72 -0.38 -6.57
N ASP A 90 6.96 0.08 -6.58
CA ASP A 90 7.47 1.16 -7.42
C ASP A 90 7.95 0.57 -8.76
N THR A 91 7.57 1.19 -9.89
CA THR A 91 7.89 0.66 -11.23
C THR A 91 9.39 0.56 -11.53
N GLY A 92 10.21 1.44 -10.97
CA GLY A 92 11.67 1.40 -11.07
C GLY A 92 12.28 0.34 -10.15
N ARG A 93 11.97 0.38 -8.85
CA ARG A 93 12.52 -0.54 -7.83
C ARG A 93 12.07 -1.99 -7.99
N ALA A 94 10.85 -2.20 -8.47
CA ALA A 94 10.34 -3.52 -8.78
C ALA A 94 11.09 -4.18 -9.95
N GLY A 95 11.73 -3.37 -10.81
CA GLY A 95 12.44 -3.84 -12.01
C GLY A 95 11.60 -3.77 -13.29
N GLY A 96 10.69 -2.80 -13.38
CA GLY A 96 9.90 -2.49 -14.58
C GLY A 96 8.54 -3.17 -14.66
N LEU A 97 7.80 -2.87 -15.73
CA LEU A 97 6.40 -3.29 -15.93
C LEU A 97 6.19 -4.80 -15.94
N ASN A 98 7.15 -5.55 -16.49
CA ASN A 98 7.06 -7.01 -16.50
C ASN A 98 7.21 -7.60 -15.09
N GLN A 99 8.04 -6.99 -14.24
CA GLN A 99 8.15 -7.41 -12.84
C GLN A 99 6.90 -7.03 -12.05
N MET A 100 6.33 -5.84 -12.29
CA MET A 100 5.05 -5.44 -11.72
C MET A 100 3.95 -6.48 -11.97
N LYS A 101 3.83 -6.99 -13.21
CA LYS A 101 2.86 -8.05 -13.55
C LYS A 101 3.12 -9.36 -12.82
N LYS A 102 4.40 -9.74 -12.64
CA LYS A 102 4.76 -10.94 -11.85
C LYS A 102 4.42 -10.79 -10.38
N ILE A 103 4.73 -9.63 -9.80
CA ILE A 103 4.36 -9.30 -8.41
C ILE A 103 2.85 -9.35 -8.26
N ALA A 104 2.11 -8.75 -9.19
CA ALA A 104 0.65 -8.74 -9.18
C ALA A 104 0.05 -10.15 -9.25
N ALA A 105 0.61 -11.04 -10.07
CA ALA A 105 0.14 -12.42 -10.18
C ALA A 105 0.36 -13.23 -8.88
N ILE A 106 1.50 -13.03 -8.19
CA ILE A 106 1.72 -13.65 -6.88
C ILE A 106 0.78 -13.03 -5.84
N ALA A 107 0.62 -11.70 -5.84
CA ALA A 107 -0.31 -11.00 -4.95
C ALA A 107 -1.75 -11.51 -5.12
N GLU A 108 -2.22 -11.66 -6.37
CA GLU A 108 -3.54 -12.19 -6.69
C GLU A 108 -3.75 -13.60 -6.12
N ALA A 109 -2.75 -14.48 -6.25
CA ALA A 109 -2.82 -15.84 -5.70
C ALA A 109 -2.95 -15.89 -4.17
N HIS A 110 -2.55 -14.82 -3.47
CA HIS A 110 -2.65 -14.67 -2.02
C HIS A 110 -3.76 -13.71 -1.58
N GLY A 111 -4.63 -13.26 -2.49
CA GLY A 111 -5.69 -12.30 -2.18
C GLY A 111 -5.18 -10.89 -1.82
N THR A 112 -3.92 -10.59 -2.10
CA THR A 112 -3.30 -9.27 -1.89
C THR A 112 -3.60 -8.35 -3.07
N MET A 113 -4.05 -7.13 -2.78
CA MET A 113 -4.33 -6.11 -3.76
C MET A 113 -3.07 -5.31 -4.14
N LEU A 114 -3.07 -4.72 -5.33
CA LEU A 114 -1.95 -3.92 -5.86
C LEU A 114 -2.28 -2.43 -5.83
N ALA A 115 -1.45 -1.62 -5.20
CA ALA A 115 -1.54 -0.15 -5.22
C ALA A 115 -0.15 0.48 -5.44
N PRO A 116 0.30 0.70 -6.69
CA PRO A 116 1.66 1.13 -6.97
C PRO A 116 2.05 2.45 -6.28
N HIS A 117 3.27 2.50 -5.75
CA HIS A 117 3.91 3.74 -5.34
C HIS A 117 4.42 4.47 -6.58
N SER A 118 3.84 5.64 -6.89
CA SER A 118 4.11 6.29 -8.18
C SER A 118 4.08 7.81 -8.20
N GLY A 119 3.23 8.45 -7.40
CA GLY A 119 3.01 9.90 -7.51
C GLY A 119 4.25 10.73 -7.16
N SER A 120 5.00 10.34 -6.12
CA SER A 120 6.23 11.02 -5.69
C SER A 120 7.43 10.80 -6.62
N LEU A 121 7.36 9.81 -7.51
CA LEU A 121 8.44 9.42 -8.42
C LEU A 121 8.42 10.21 -9.74
N GLY A 122 7.39 11.03 -9.94
CA GLY A 122 7.20 11.87 -11.11
C GLY A 122 6.32 11.23 -12.20
N PRO A 123 5.97 12.02 -13.22
CA PRO A 123 4.89 11.68 -14.15
C PRO A 123 5.18 10.41 -14.98
N VAL A 124 6.45 10.15 -15.31
CA VAL A 124 6.81 8.94 -16.08
C VAL A 124 6.49 7.67 -15.29
N ALA A 125 6.80 7.65 -13.99
CA ALA A 125 6.51 6.50 -13.14
C ALA A 125 5.00 6.32 -12.89
N GLU A 126 4.27 7.43 -12.73
CA GLU A 126 2.81 7.45 -12.62
C GLU A 126 2.12 6.84 -13.84
N PHE A 127 2.42 7.34 -15.05
CA PHE A 127 1.83 6.78 -16.26
C PHE A 127 2.31 5.34 -16.53
N ALA A 128 3.56 5.02 -16.21
CA ALA A 128 4.07 3.65 -16.29
C ALA A 128 3.27 2.69 -15.41
N ALA A 129 2.91 3.10 -14.18
CA ALA A 129 2.12 2.30 -13.24
C ALA A 129 0.66 2.12 -13.71
N LEU A 130 0.11 3.09 -14.45
CA LEU A 130 -1.26 3.00 -14.99
C LEU A 130 -1.44 1.84 -15.97
N HIS A 131 -0.45 1.56 -16.82
CA HIS A 131 -0.53 0.50 -17.82
C HIS A 131 -0.79 -0.91 -17.25
N PRO A 132 -0.02 -1.44 -16.28
CA PRO A 132 -0.34 -2.71 -15.66
C PRO A 132 -1.66 -2.63 -14.89
N MET A 133 -1.90 -1.54 -14.15
CA MET A 133 -3.13 -1.37 -13.34
C MET A 133 -4.42 -1.44 -14.17
N ALA A 134 -4.40 -0.97 -15.42
CA ALA A 134 -5.55 -1.05 -16.32
C ALA A 134 -5.92 -2.49 -16.74
N SER A 135 -5.05 -3.47 -16.51
CA SER A 135 -5.21 -4.85 -16.99
C SER A 135 -5.24 -5.92 -15.89
N LEU A 136 -4.89 -5.55 -14.66
CA LEU A 136 -4.72 -6.50 -13.57
C LEU A 136 -6.00 -6.59 -12.74
N PRO A 137 -6.49 -7.80 -12.41
CA PRO A 137 -7.76 -7.97 -11.71
C PRO A 137 -7.70 -7.54 -10.24
N ASN A 138 -6.52 -7.55 -9.62
CA ASN A 138 -6.28 -7.13 -8.24
C ASN A 138 -5.76 -5.69 -8.11
N ALA A 139 -5.97 -4.85 -9.12
CA ALA A 139 -5.66 -3.42 -9.06
C ALA A 139 -6.60 -2.69 -8.08
N LEU A 140 -6.04 -1.97 -7.10
CA LEU A 140 -6.82 -1.22 -6.10
C LEU A 140 -6.92 0.27 -6.44
N MET A 141 -5.79 0.96 -6.45
CA MET A 141 -5.71 2.39 -6.74
C MET A 141 -4.30 2.81 -7.16
N ILE A 142 -4.18 4.01 -7.72
CA ILE A 142 -2.90 4.61 -8.10
C ILE A 142 -2.64 5.83 -7.23
N GLU A 143 -1.46 5.89 -6.62
CA GLU A 143 -0.98 7.08 -5.94
C GLU A 143 -0.63 8.15 -6.98
N ARG A 144 -1.28 9.30 -6.88
CA ARG A 144 -1.08 10.47 -7.75
C ARG A 144 -0.78 11.68 -6.88
N VAL A 145 0.21 12.45 -7.29
CA VAL A 145 0.54 13.74 -6.66
C VAL A 145 0.15 14.84 -7.63
N GLU A 146 -0.77 15.71 -7.22
CA GLU A 146 -1.07 16.93 -7.95
C GLU A 146 -0.14 18.05 -7.47
N ASN A 147 0.48 18.79 -8.40
CA ASN A 147 1.19 20.01 -8.07
C ASN A 147 0.15 21.14 -7.92
N ASP A 148 -0.20 21.44 -6.67
CA ASP A 148 -1.07 22.57 -6.31
C ASP A 148 -0.29 23.90 -6.16
N TRP A 149 1.04 23.84 -6.29
CA TRP A 149 1.93 25.00 -6.32
C TRP A 149 1.76 25.81 -7.61
N GLN A 150 1.23 27.03 -7.50
CA GLN A 150 0.97 27.92 -8.63
C GLN A 150 2.21 28.67 -9.17
N GLY A 151 3.40 28.48 -8.57
CA GLY A 151 4.57 29.29 -8.90
C GLY A 151 4.50 30.72 -8.36
N PRO A 152 5.59 31.51 -8.47
CA PRO A 152 5.50 32.96 -8.39
C PRO A 152 4.64 33.47 -9.57
N GLN A 153 3.62 34.27 -9.26
CA GLN A 153 2.80 35.01 -10.23
C GLN A 153 3.59 36.19 -10.80
#